data_AF-R7WN94-F1
#
_entry.id   AF-R7WN94-F1
#
_cell.length_a   1.000
_cell.length_b   1.000
_cell.length_c   1.000
_cell.angle_alpha   90.00
_cell.angle_beta   90.00
_cell.angle_gamma   90.00
#
_symmetry.space_group_name_H-M   'P 1'
#
loop_
_entity.id
_entity.type
_entity.pdbx_description
1 polymer ?
#
loop_
_entity_poly.entity_id
_entity_poly.type
_entity_poly.pdbx_seq_one_letter_code
_entity_poly.pdbx_strand_id
1 'polypeptide(L)'
;MPTRLWMIEDLEPFPDDPQPGDVCTPSTHWTLPDPHLPDSLFTTIPARIEEVDTARGVERVAYLGSGFTTMVPDHVPGRGDTTLTGALMWDRYLWMDYATTPHGTVRVDERISLARRMVPARRFVSGWTELQHTGPVSLHRGRLPVEHGVVGYVLAVTLWGPDPPVQQPS
;
A
#
# COMPACT_ATOMS: atom_id res chain seq x y z
N MET A 1 17.30 -1.05 -12.40
CA MET A 1 16.69 -2.33 -12.00
C MET A 1 15.28 -2.05 -11.53
N PRO A 2 14.30 -2.94 -11.77
CA PRO A 2 12.94 -2.75 -11.25
C PRO A 2 12.95 -2.68 -9.72
N THR A 3 12.28 -1.68 -9.15
CA THR A 3 12.15 -1.54 -7.69
C THR A 3 10.90 -2.30 -7.25
N ARG A 4 11.07 -3.27 -6.36
CA ARG A 4 9.95 -4.05 -5.82
C ARG A 4 9.66 -3.62 -4.38
N LEU A 5 8.40 -3.31 -4.08
CA LEU A 5 7.94 -2.89 -2.75
C LEU A 5 6.66 -3.63 -2.35
N TRP A 6 6.31 -3.50 -1.07
CA TRP A 6 4.95 -3.74 -0.61
C TRP A 6 4.12 -2.47 -0.73
N MET A 7 2.88 -2.67 -1.15
CA MET A 7 1.84 -1.64 -1.18
C MET A 7 0.66 -2.14 -0.35
N ILE A 8 0.35 -1.44 0.73
CA ILE A 8 -0.83 -1.70 1.55
C ILE A 8 -2.02 -1.08 0.84
N GLU A 9 -3.10 -1.86 0.73
CA GLU A 9 -4.35 -1.42 0.12
C GLU A 9 -5.30 -0.92 1.20
N ASP A 10 -5.76 0.33 1.05
CA ASP A 10 -6.85 0.83 1.88
C ASP A 10 -8.15 0.09 1.53
N LEU A 11 -8.83 -0.44 2.54
CA LEU A 11 -9.93 -1.42 2.43
C LEU A 11 -11.27 -0.80 2.03
N GLU A 12 -11.25 0.23 1.20
CA GLU A 12 -12.46 0.95 0.86
C GLU A 12 -13.35 0.14 -0.11
N PRO A 13 -14.65 0.01 0.18
CA PRO A 13 -15.54 -0.87 -0.59
C PRO A 13 -15.94 -0.25 -1.93
N PHE A 14 -15.13 -0.41 -2.99
CA PHE A 14 -15.53 -0.23 -4.42
C PHE A 14 -14.42 -0.74 -5.38
N PRO A 15 -14.68 -0.97 -6.68
CA PRO A 15 -14.39 -2.21 -7.44
C PRO A 15 -12.93 -2.51 -7.81
N ASP A 16 -11.96 -1.75 -7.34
CA ASP A 16 -10.56 -1.96 -7.75
C ASP A 16 -9.97 -3.13 -6.94
N ASP A 17 -10.05 -4.35 -7.49
CA ASP A 17 -9.49 -5.59 -6.91
C ASP A 17 -8.30 -6.05 -7.76
N PRO A 18 -7.15 -5.35 -7.71
CA PRO A 18 -6.05 -5.60 -8.63
C PRO A 18 -5.46 -7.00 -8.39
N GLN A 19 -5.32 -7.74 -9.49
CA GLN A 19 -4.87 -9.13 -9.49
C GLN A 19 -3.40 -9.24 -9.89
N PRO A 20 -2.72 -10.33 -9.51
CA PRO A 20 -1.38 -10.63 -10.01
C PRO A 20 -1.34 -10.60 -11.55
N GLY A 21 -0.40 -9.81 -12.09
CA GLY A 21 -0.25 -9.56 -13.52
C GLY A 21 -0.82 -8.22 -13.98
N ASP A 22 -1.75 -7.63 -13.24
CA ASP A 22 -2.34 -6.35 -13.59
C ASP A 22 -1.30 -5.22 -13.54
N VAL A 23 -1.50 -4.24 -14.42
CA VAL A 23 -0.71 -3.03 -14.52
C VAL A 23 -1.64 -1.85 -14.24
N CYS A 24 -1.29 -1.03 -13.24
CA CYS A 24 -2.13 0.10 -12.83
C CYS A 24 -1.28 1.33 -12.45
N THR A 25 -1.93 2.48 -12.34
CA THR A 25 -1.32 3.77 -11.96
C THR A 25 -1.94 4.22 -10.63
N PRO A 26 -1.53 3.63 -9.50
CA PRO A 26 -2.16 3.89 -8.20
C PRO A 26 -1.78 5.28 -7.69
N SER A 27 -2.72 5.91 -6.97
CA SER A 27 -2.44 7.08 -6.14
C SER A 27 -1.90 6.63 -4.79
N THR A 28 -0.62 6.94 -4.50
CA THR A 28 0.02 6.44 -3.27
C THR A 28 0.57 7.53 -2.39
N HIS A 29 0.61 7.26 -1.09
CA HIS A 29 1.44 7.97 -0.13
C HIS A 29 2.38 7.03 0.61
N TRP A 30 3.48 7.56 1.17
CA TRP A 30 4.41 6.79 1.99
C TRP A 30 3.88 6.62 3.41
N THR A 31 3.97 5.40 3.95
CA THR A 31 3.64 5.13 5.36
C THR A 31 4.84 4.59 6.12
N LEU A 32 4.97 4.99 7.39
CA LEU A 32 6.01 4.52 8.29
C LEU A 32 5.69 3.11 8.83
N PRO A 33 6.68 2.38 9.37
CA PRO A 33 6.44 1.12 10.04
C PRO A 33 5.37 1.22 11.14
N ASP A 34 4.37 0.34 11.07
CA ASP A 34 3.26 0.24 12.02
C ASP A 34 3.44 -1.02 12.88
N PRO A 35 3.47 -0.91 14.23
CA PRO A 35 3.63 -2.06 15.14
C PRO A 35 2.48 -3.07 15.09
N HIS A 36 1.35 -2.74 14.47
CA HIS A 36 0.21 -3.62 14.28
C HIS A 36 0.29 -4.47 13.01
N LEU A 37 1.23 -4.17 12.12
CA LEU A 37 1.46 -4.86 10.87
C LEU A 37 2.77 -5.67 10.89
N PRO A 38 2.90 -6.75 10.09
CA PRO A 38 4.14 -7.51 10.01
C PRO A 38 5.32 -6.67 9.50
N ASP A 39 6.44 -6.68 10.22
CA ASP A 39 7.67 -5.95 9.85
C ASP A 39 8.15 -6.25 8.43
N SER A 40 7.89 -7.47 7.93
CA SER A 40 8.23 -7.89 6.57
C SER A 40 7.59 -7.05 5.46
N LEU A 41 6.61 -6.21 5.77
CA LEU A 41 5.99 -5.27 4.85
C LEU A 41 6.80 -4.00 4.65
N PHE A 42 7.64 -3.65 5.61
CA PHE A 42 8.37 -2.40 5.57
C PHE A 42 9.77 -2.62 5.01
N THR A 43 10.17 -1.74 4.10
CA THR A 43 11.45 -1.82 3.41
C THR A 43 12.17 -0.48 3.47
N THR A 44 13.49 -0.55 3.43
CA THR A 44 14.38 0.61 3.39
C THR A 44 14.84 0.82 1.95
N ILE A 45 14.53 1.98 1.37
CA ILE A 45 14.84 2.30 -0.02
C ILE A 45 15.42 3.70 -0.20
N PRO A 46 16.34 3.89 -1.17
CA PRO A 46 16.73 5.23 -1.60
C PRO A 46 15.54 5.98 -2.20
N ALA A 47 15.46 7.28 -1.91
CA ALA A 47 14.45 8.17 -2.45
C ALA A 47 15.03 9.58 -2.61
N ARG A 48 14.37 10.41 -3.42
CA ARG A 48 14.56 11.86 -3.42
C ARG A 48 13.25 12.53 -3.07
N ILE A 49 13.23 13.36 -2.04
CA ILE A 49 12.03 14.09 -1.62
C ILE A 49 12.11 15.54 -2.10
N GLU A 50 11.10 15.98 -2.85
CA GLU A 50 10.95 17.36 -3.31
C GLU A 50 9.72 18.01 -2.69
N GLU A 51 9.84 19.33 -2.49
CA GLU A 51 8.73 20.19 -2.07
C GLU A 51 8.06 20.78 -3.31
N VAL A 52 6.74 20.77 -3.33
CA VAL A 52 5.91 21.26 -4.43
C VAL A 52 4.98 22.33 -3.87
N ASP A 53 5.09 23.55 -4.37
CA ASP A 53 4.19 24.63 -4.02
C ASP A 53 2.82 24.43 -4.68
N THR A 54 1.78 24.35 -3.87
CA THR A 54 0.39 24.24 -4.34
C THR A 54 -0.47 25.36 -3.77
N ALA A 55 -1.70 25.50 -4.29
CA ALA A 55 -2.67 26.43 -3.71
C ALA A 55 -3.09 26.05 -2.28
N ARG A 56 -2.87 24.80 -1.85
CA ARG A 56 -3.18 24.29 -0.50
C ARG A 56 -2.00 24.39 0.47
N GLY A 57 -0.83 24.78 -0.02
CA GLY A 57 0.41 24.82 0.75
C GLY A 57 1.54 24.05 0.07
N VAL A 58 2.64 23.88 0.79
CA VAL A 58 3.79 23.09 0.33
C VAL A 58 3.48 21.61 0.57
N GLU A 59 3.49 20.82 -0.49
CA GLU A 59 3.34 19.37 -0.43
C GLU A 59 4.69 18.70 -0.69
N ARG A 60 4.82 17.42 -0.32
CA ARG A 60 6.09 16.69 -0.48
C ARG A 60 5.88 15.42 -1.30
N VAL A 61 6.76 15.21 -2.26
CA VAL A 61 6.72 14.09 -3.21
C VAL A 61 8.05 13.35 -3.14
N ALA A 62 8.00 12.04 -2.95
CA ALA A 62 9.15 11.16 -3.05
C ALA A 62 9.23 10.55 -4.44
N TYR A 63 10.40 10.64 -5.06
CA TYR A 63 10.78 9.93 -6.27
C TYR A 63 11.51 8.64 -5.88
N LEU A 64 10.98 7.51 -6.36
CA LEU A 64 11.43 6.16 -6.05
C LEU A 64 11.88 5.45 -7.33
N GLY A 65 12.92 4.62 -7.22
CA GLY A 65 13.34 3.73 -8.29
C GLY A 65 13.53 4.42 -9.64
N SER A 66 12.80 3.95 -10.66
CA SER A 66 12.85 4.49 -12.02
C SER A 66 11.92 5.69 -12.25
N GLY A 67 11.72 6.54 -11.24
CA GLY A 67 10.91 7.75 -11.33
C GLY A 67 9.42 7.58 -11.00
N PHE A 68 9.05 6.49 -10.32
CA PHE A 68 7.73 6.40 -9.68
C PHE A 68 7.65 7.45 -8.57
N THR A 69 6.53 8.14 -8.42
CA THR A 69 6.34 9.14 -7.37
C THR A 69 5.23 8.77 -6.40
N THR A 70 5.40 9.16 -5.15
CA THR A 70 4.42 8.96 -4.07
C THR A 70 4.38 10.20 -3.17
N MET A 71 3.22 10.51 -2.60
CA MET A 71 3.11 11.61 -1.64
C MET A 71 3.81 11.26 -0.33
N VAL A 72 4.34 12.27 0.38
CA VAL A 72 5.07 12.11 1.64
C VAL A 72 4.39 12.94 2.73
N PRO A 73 3.65 12.33 3.66
CA PRO A 73 2.99 13.04 4.76
C PRO A 73 3.97 13.78 5.66
N ASP A 74 3.61 14.96 6.21
CA ASP A 74 4.49 15.87 6.99
C ASP A 74 5.30 15.21 8.11
N HIS A 75 4.75 14.18 8.75
CA HIS A 75 5.42 13.47 9.84
C HIS A 75 6.53 12.52 9.36
N VAL A 76 6.63 12.24 8.06
CA VAL A 76 7.74 11.46 7.49
C VAL A 76 8.97 12.37 7.35
N PRO A 77 10.10 12.02 7.98
CA PRO A 77 11.30 12.85 7.91
C PRO A 77 12.01 12.72 6.55
N GLY A 78 12.75 13.77 6.18
CA GLY A 78 13.63 13.77 5.00
C GLY A 78 13.34 14.89 4.01
N ARG A 79 14.36 15.26 3.23
CA ARG A 79 14.32 16.21 2.11
C ARG A 79 15.51 15.94 1.19
N GLY A 80 15.37 16.18 -0.10
CA GLY A 80 16.42 15.89 -1.09
C GLY A 80 16.71 14.40 -1.15
N ASP A 81 17.95 14.04 -1.50
CA ASP A 81 18.37 12.64 -1.55
C ASP A 81 18.43 12.06 -0.12
N THR A 82 17.68 10.98 0.10
CA THR A 82 17.48 10.39 1.42
C THR A 82 17.20 8.89 1.30
N THR A 83 16.94 8.24 2.44
CA THR A 83 16.46 6.87 2.52
C THR A 83 15.14 6.85 3.29
N LEU A 84 14.13 6.21 2.72
CA LEU A 84 12.83 6.00 3.36
C LEU A 84 12.74 4.57 3.90
N THR A 85 12.18 4.41 5.10
CA THR A 85 11.82 3.10 5.66
C THR A 85 10.31 3.08 5.87
N GLY A 86 9.64 2.07 5.32
CA GLY A 86 8.18 2.05 5.26
C GLY A 86 7.64 1.24 4.08
N ALA A 87 6.41 1.53 3.70
CA ALA A 87 5.71 0.91 2.58
C ALA A 87 4.92 1.95 1.78
N LEU A 88 4.47 1.58 0.58
CA LEU A 88 3.46 2.36 -0.12
C LEU A 88 2.10 2.09 0.53
N MET A 89 1.30 3.13 0.68
CA MET A 89 -0.13 3.02 0.96
C MET A 89 -0.88 3.47 -0.30
N TRP A 90 -1.72 2.60 -0.84
CA TRP A 90 -2.63 2.98 -1.91
C TRP A 90 -3.89 3.58 -1.30
N ASP A 91 -4.19 4.80 -1.71
CA ASP A 91 -5.34 5.57 -1.26
C ASP A 91 -6.04 6.17 -2.49
N ARG A 92 -7.31 5.80 -2.69
CA ARG A 92 -8.13 6.27 -3.81
C ARG A 92 -8.54 7.74 -3.65
N TYR A 93 -8.70 8.20 -2.43
CA TYR A 93 -9.13 9.56 -2.11
C TYR A 93 -7.97 10.48 -1.74
N LEU A 94 -6.74 10.10 -2.11
CA LEU A 94 -5.55 10.92 -1.89
C LEU A 94 -5.71 12.39 -2.36
N TRP A 95 -6.54 12.64 -3.38
CA TRP A 95 -6.87 13.99 -3.87
C TRP A 95 -7.62 14.89 -2.86
N MET A 96 -8.24 14.29 -1.84
CA MET A 96 -8.88 15.02 -0.74
C MET A 96 -7.82 15.67 0.15
N ASP A 97 -6.70 14.99 0.37
CA ASP A 97 -5.61 15.48 1.23
C ASP A 97 -4.55 16.26 0.45
N TYR A 98 -4.30 15.89 -0.82
CA TYR A 98 -3.24 16.47 -1.65
C TYR A 98 -3.78 17.06 -2.95
N ALA A 99 -3.25 18.21 -3.35
CA ALA A 99 -3.46 18.80 -4.68
C ALA A 99 -2.53 18.19 -5.74
N THR A 100 -1.34 17.73 -5.34
CA THR A 100 -0.40 17.04 -6.22
C THR A 100 -0.86 15.60 -6.47
N THR A 101 -0.79 15.17 -7.72
CA THR A 101 -1.10 13.78 -8.11
C THR A 101 0.21 13.01 -8.30
N PRO A 102 0.48 11.94 -7.54
CA PRO A 102 1.62 11.07 -7.81
C PRO A 102 1.49 10.37 -9.16
N HIS A 103 2.63 10.02 -9.76
CA HIS A 103 2.74 9.49 -11.11
C HIS A 103 3.60 8.23 -11.12
N GLY A 104 3.27 7.32 -12.02
CA GLY A 104 4.03 6.10 -12.23
C GLY A 104 3.10 4.91 -12.42
N THR A 105 3.70 3.82 -12.87
CA THR A 105 2.98 2.58 -13.13
C THR A 105 3.51 1.50 -12.21
N VAL A 106 2.63 0.65 -11.71
CA VAL A 106 3.02 -0.57 -11.01
C VAL A 106 2.49 -1.79 -11.73
N ARG A 107 3.24 -2.90 -11.65
CA ARG A 107 2.69 -4.23 -11.92
C ARG A 107 2.52 -4.97 -10.62
N VAL A 108 1.35 -5.59 -10.43
CA VAL A 108 1.08 -6.45 -9.29
C VAL A 108 1.79 -7.79 -9.50
N ASP A 109 2.73 -8.09 -8.62
CA ASP A 109 3.43 -9.38 -8.56
C ASP A 109 2.61 -10.42 -7.79
N GLU A 110 2.02 -9.99 -6.68
CA GLU A 110 1.32 -10.86 -5.74
C GLU A 110 0.26 -10.06 -4.98
N ARG A 111 -0.91 -10.66 -4.70
CA ARG A 111 -1.94 -10.16 -3.78
C ARG A 111 -2.01 -11.08 -2.58
N ILE A 112 -1.83 -10.52 -1.38
CA ILE A 112 -1.76 -11.28 -0.12
C ILE A 112 -2.80 -10.73 0.84
N SER A 113 -3.51 -11.62 1.52
CA SER A 113 -4.42 -11.24 2.60
C SER A 113 -3.63 -10.94 3.87
N LEU A 114 -3.90 -9.79 4.47
CA LEU A 114 -3.65 -9.56 5.89
C LEU A 114 -4.80 -10.18 6.65
N ALA A 115 -4.49 -11.15 7.51
CA ALA A 115 -5.50 -11.84 8.29
C ALA A 115 -5.21 -11.76 9.78
N ARG A 116 -6.27 -11.87 10.57
CA ARG A 116 -6.18 -11.91 12.02
C ARG A 116 -7.16 -12.95 12.54
N ARG A 117 -6.77 -13.65 13.61
CA ARG A 117 -7.62 -14.67 14.23
C ARG A 117 -8.92 -14.04 14.71
N MET A 118 -10.04 -14.72 14.44
CA MET A 118 -11.38 -14.35 14.88
C MET A 118 -11.83 -15.28 16.01
N VAL A 119 -12.47 -14.71 17.02
CA VAL A 119 -13.14 -15.46 18.08
C VAL A 119 -14.58 -14.96 18.22
N PRO A 120 -15.54 -15.86 18.53
CA PRO A 120 -16.90 -15.46 18.86
C PRO A 120 -16.90 -14.51 20.07
N ALA A 121 -17.47 -13.32 19.90
CA ALA A 121 -17.61 -12.33 20.96
C ALA A 121 -19.00 -12.37 21.59
N ARG A 122 -20.04 -12.33 20.75
CA ARG A 122 -21.44 -12.34 21.19
C ARG A 122 -22.31 -13.09 20.20
N ARG A 123 -23.24 -13.91 20.70
CA ARG A 123 -24.31 -14.48 19.89
C ARG A 123 -25.55 -13.61 20.01
N PHE A 124 -26.13 -13.24 18.87
CA PHE A 124 -27.39 -12.52 18.79
C PHE A 124 -28.56 -13.49 18.57
N VAL A 125 -29.78 -12.98 18.73
CA VAL A 125 -31.00 -13.70 18.37
C VAL A 125 -30.96 -14.00 16.87
N SER A 126 -31.36 -15.21 16.46
CA SER A 126 -31.30 -15.76 15.09
C SER A 126 -29.95 -16.28 14.57
N GLY A 127 -28.98 -16.58 15.45
CA GLY A 127 -27.76 -17.33 15.08
C GLY A 127 -26.60 -16.51 14.53
N TRP A 128 -26.79 -15.19 14.39
CA TRP A 128 -25.70 -14.26 14.08
C TRP A 128 -24.70 -14.20 15.22
N THR A 129 -23.42 -14.29 14.90
CA THR A 129 -22.33 -14.21 15.88
C THR A 129 -21.43 -13.04 15.52
N GLU A 130 -21.28 -12.11 16.46
CA GLU A 130 -20.23 -11.10 16.40
C GLU A 130 -18.87 -11.78 16.51
N LEU A 131 -17.98 -11.47 15.58
CA LEU A 131 -16.60 -11.95 15.61
C LEU A 131 -15.69 -10.81 16.08
N GLN A 132 -14.88 -11.08 17.09
CA GLN A 132 -13.81 -10.18 17.50
C GLN A 132 -12.49 -10.68 16.93
N HIS A 133 -11.69 -9.75 16.42
CA HIS A 133 -10.34 -10.06 15.99
C HIS A 133 -9.38 -10.04 17.19
N THR A 134 -8.49 -11.03 17.27
CA THR A 134 -7.54 -11.22 18.36
C THR A 134 -6.16 -11.58 17.83
N GLY A 135 -5.13 -11.18 18.57
CA GLY A 135 -3.74 -11.46 18.21
C GLY A 135 -3.18 -10.57 17.09
N PRO A 136 -1.94 -10.85 16.64
CA PRO A 136 -1.27 -10.06 15.61
C PRO A 136 -1.91 -10.27 14.23
N VAL A 137 -1.68 -9.31 13.32
CA VAL A 137 -1.93 -9.53 11.89
C VAL A 137 -0.84 -10.44 11.32
N SER A 138 -1.22 -11.34 10.42
CA SER A 138 -0.29 -12.19 9.67
C SER A 138 -0.59 -12.13 8.17
N LEU A 139 0.45 -12.40 7.38
CA LEU A 139 0.35 -12.54 5.93
C LEU A 139 -0.12 -13.96 5.57
N HIS A 140 -1.13 -14.05 4.72
CA HIS A 140 -1.66 -15.32 4.24
C HIS A 140 -1.74 -15.37 2.71
N ARG A 141 -1.07 -16.38 2.16
CA ARG A 141 -1.11 -16.72 0.74
C ARG A 141 -2.12 -17.84 0.53
N GLY A 142 -3.13 -17.59 -0.31
CA GLY A 142 -4.17 -18.57 -0.62
C GLY A 142 -5.25 -18.69 0.47
N ARG A 143 -5.73 -19.91 0.69
CA ARG A 143 -6.90 -20.15 1.55
C ARG A 143 -6.60 -19.85 3.02
N LEU A 144 -7.45 -19.03 3.64
CA LEU A 144 -7.40 -18.74 5.06
C LEU A 144 -7.87 -19.90 5.93
N PRO A 145 -7.25 -20.13 7.11
CA PRO A 145 -7.84 -20.97 8.14
C PRO A 145 -9.23 -20.44 8.53
N VAL A 146 -10.14 -21.35 8.91
CA VAL A 146 -11.55 -21.01 9.23
C VAL A 146 -11.65 -20.00 10.38
N GLU A 147 -10.68 -20.05 11.28
CA GLU A 147 -10.58 -19.17 12.45
C GLU A 147 -9.90 -17.82 12.16
N HIS A 148 -9.64 -17.46 10.89
CA HIS A 148 -9.04 -16.18 10.51
C HIS A 148 -9.95 -15.39 9.56
N GLY A 149 -9.98 -14.08 9.76
CA GLY A 149 -10.68 -13.14 8.87
C GLY A 149 -9.68 -12.20 8.21
N VAL A 150 -10.00 -11.79 6.98
CA VAL A 150 -9.25 -10.73 6.28
C VAL A 150 -9.50 -9.40 7.00
N VAL A 151 -8.42 -8.68 7.26
CA VAL A 151 -8.43 -7.33 7.83
C VAL A 151 -7.69 -6.33 6.94
N GLY A 152 -7.21 -6.76 5.78
CA GLY A 152 -6.47 -5.94 4.83
C GLY A 152 -5.99 -6.76 3.64
N TYR A 153 -5.55 -6.07 2.59
CA TYR A 153 -4.76 -6.66 1.52
C TYR A 153 -3.44 -5.91 1.39
N VAL A 154 -2.42 -6.64 0.94
CA VAL A 154 -1.14 -6.06 0.55
C VAL A 154 -0.74 -6.64 -0.80
N LEU A 155 -0.13 -5.79 -1.60
CA LEU A 155 0.33 -6.10 -2.93
C LEU A 155 1.85 -6.09 -2.93
N ALA A 156 2.47 -7.16 -3.41
CA ALA A 156 3.85 -7.05 -3.88
C ALA A 156 3.78 -6.38 -5.25
N VAL A 157 4.50 -5.27 -5.43
CA VAL A 157 4.45 -4.50 -6.67
C VAL A 157 5.83 -4.22 -7.20
N THR A 158 5.96 -4.24 -8.53
CA THR A 158 7.11 -3.74 -9.25
C THR A 158 6.81 -2.34 -9.77
N LEU A 159 7.64 -1.37 -9.40
CA LEU A 159 7.49 0.03 -9.79
C LEU A 159 8.17 0.34 -11.12
N TRP A 160 7.49 1.18 -11.90
CA TRP A 160 8.01 1.84 -13.09
C TRP A 160 7.71 3.34 -13.05
N GLY A 161 8.50 4.11 -13.79
CA GLY A 161 8.23 5.53 -14.00
C GLY A 161 6.93 5.76 -14.80
N PRO A 162 6.71 6.98 -15.33
CA PRO A 162 5.52 7.27 -16.14
C PRO A 162 5.42 6.38 -17.39
N ASP A 163 6.54 5.88 -17.90
CA ASP A 163 6.58 4.95 -19.04
C ASP A 163 6.72 3.49 -18.55
N PRO A 164 5.73 2.60 -18.77
CA PRO A 164 5.90 1.18 -18.50
C PRO A 164 6.89 0.55 -19.51
N PRO A 165 7.62 -0.51 -19.14
CA PRO A 165 8.41 -1.25 -20.11
C PRO A 165 7.49 -1.86 -21.16
N VAL A 166 7.83 -1.66 -22.43
CA VAL A 166 7.17 -2.29 -23.58
C VAL A 166 7.17 -3.80 -23.36
N GLN A 167 6.00 -4.41 -23.18
CA GLN A 167 5.87 -5.87 -23.16
C GLN A 167 6.38 -6.41 -24.50
N GLN A 168 7.49 -7.14 -24.50
CA GLN A 168 7.87 -7.92 -25.67
C GLN A 168 6.92 -9.13 -25.75
N PRO A 169 6.25 -9.37 -26.90
CA PRO A 169 5.45 -10.57 -27.07
C PRO A 169 6.35 -11.81 -26.96
N SER A 170 5.81 -12.82 -26.28
CA SER A 170 6.42 -14.14 -26.11
C SER A 170 6.51 -14.90 -27.43
#